data_AF-A0A496MVX5-F1
#
_entry.id   AF-A0A496MVX5-F1
#
_cell.length_a   1.000
_cell.length_b   1.000
_cell.length_c   1.000
_cell.angle_alpha   90.00
_cell.angle_beta   90.00
_cell.angle_gamma   90.00
#
_symmetry.space_group_name_H-M   'P 1'
#
loop_
_entity.id
_entity.type
_entity.pdbx_description
1 polymer ?
#
loop_
_entity_poly.entity_id
_entity_poly.type
_entity_poly.pdbx_seq_one_letter_code
_entity_poly.pdbx_strand_id
1 'polypeptide(L)'
;AHALAQELGGNEQALARVNALAHNLGATDTYAASYSGLDAPGMSTSARDMAIFYHYAWKNPTFAQIVGTDEYKFPGYQDNPGWPIGNDNGLLMNDPDGIGGKTGFTSDANHTFVGAKKVGNRRIAAVILDTTVDKGRPWQQAQKLIDDNRNVTANVGMLPQPGAAGAQASQHPSASATPSPRPIQEVHASSGDGTYASQFMKNRSTGAVYIVAGSCLFLASVIGLALWRRDRRKKTD
;
A
#
# COMPACT_ATOMS: atom_id res chain seq x y z
N ALA A 1 -10.75 -5.62 8.44
CA ALA A 1 -9.92 -6.80 8.72
C ALA A 1 -10.32 -7.48 10.04
N HIS A 2 -10.28 -6.78 11.18
CA HIS A 2 -10.65 -7.36 12.50
C HIS A 2 -12.04 -8.02 12.53
N ALA A 3 -13.09 -7.35 12.03
CA ALA A 3 -14.43 -7.94 11.97
C ALA A 3 -14.50 -9.26 11.17
N LEU A 4 -13.78 -9.34 10.04
CA LEU A 4 -13.67 -10.59 9.27
C LEU A 4 -12.90 -11.67 10.04
N ALA A 5 -11.88 -11.29 10.81
CA ALA A 5 -11.17 -12.23 11.67
C ALA A 5 -12.09 -12.80 12.77
N GLN A 6 -12.98 -11.98 13.35
CA GLN A 6 -13.98 -12.45 14.31
C GLN A 6 -14.94 -13.45 13.66
N GLU A 7 -15.42 -13.16 12.44
CA GLU A 7 -16.27 -14.08 11.67
C GLU A 7 -15.56 -15.41 11.33
N LEU A 8 -14.23 -15.39 11.17
CA LEU A 8 -13.41 -16.57 10.91
C LEU A 8 -13.10 -17.40 12.17
N GLY A 9 -13.66 -17.05 13.33
CA GLY A 9 -13.46 -17.74 14.60
C GLY A 9 -12.45 -17.07 15.54
N GLY A 10 -12.17 -15.79 15.35
CA GLY A 10 -11.25 -15.02 16.19
C GLY A 10 -9.84 -14.87 15.62
N ASN A 11 -9.00 -14.11 16.32
CA ASN A 11 -7.69 -13.68 15.80
C ASN A 11 -6.75 -14.85 15.48
N GLU A 12 -6.68 -15.85 16.38
CA GLU A 12 -5.79 -17.00 16.24
C GLU A 12 -6.21 -17.87 15.04
N GLN A 13 -7.49 -18.23 14.95
CA GLN A 13 -8.03 -19.00 13.83
C GLN A 13 -7.89 -18.25 12.50
N ALA A 14 -8.10 -16.94 12.48
CA ALA A 14 -7.91 -16.14 11.28
C ALA A 14 -6.44 -16.18 10.81
N LEU A 15 -5.47 -15.99 11.71
CA LEU A 15 -4.04 -16.06 11.37
C LEU A 15 -3.62 -17.47 10.93
N ALA A 16 -4.11 -18.51 11.60
CA ALA A 16 -3.86 -19.90 11.20
C ALA A 16 -4.38 -20.16 9.78
N ARG A 17 -5.58 -19.69 9.44
CA ARG A 17 -6.16 -19.82 8.09
C ARG A 17 -5.38 -19.04 7.04
N VAL A 18 -4.93 -17.82 7.35
CA VAL A 18 -4.13 -16.99 6.43
C VAL A 18 -2.79 -17.67 6.12
N ASN A 19 -2.06 -18.13 7.14
CA ASN A 19 -0.78 -18.81 6.94
C ASN A 19 -0.94 -20.17 6.26
N ALA A 20 -1.98 -20.94 6.60
CA ALA A 20 -2.29 -22.20 5.91
C ALA A 20 -2.60 -21.96 4.42
N LEU A 21 -3.36 -20.91 4.09
CA LEU A 21 -3.62 -20.54 2.70
C LEU A 21 -2.33 -20.13 1.99
N ALA A 22 -1.47 -19.31 2.61
CA ALA A 22 -0.19 -18.92 2.04
C ALA A 22 0.67 -20.15 1.68
N HIS A 23 0.81 -21.08 2.62
CA HIS A 23 1.52 -22.34 2.40
C HIS A 23 0.90 -23.16 1.25
N ASN A 24 -0.43 -23.32 1.24
CA ASN A 24 -1.14 -24.09 0.20
C ASN A 24 -1.01 -23.49 -1.21
N LEU A 25 -0.76 -22.18 -1.31
CA LEU A 25 -0.52 -21.48 -2.57
C LEU A 25 0.96 -21.53 -3.01
N GLY A 26 1.86 -22.08 -2.18
CA GLY A 26 3.29 -22.16 -2.47
C GLY A 26 4.04 -20.84 -2.23
N ALA A 27 3.52 -20.01 -1.32
CA ALA A 27 4.17 -18.79 -0.86
C ALA A 27 5.12 -19.09 0.31
N THR A 28 6.35 -19.46 -0.04
CA THR A 28 7.36 -20.03 0.88
C THR A 28 8.11 -18.97 1.69
N ASP A 29 8.03 -17.70 1.31
CA ASP A 29 8.71 -16.59 1.99
C ASP A 29 7.74 -15.83 2.93
N THR A 30 6.48 -16.27 2.98
CA THR A 30 5.41 -15.55 3.68
C THR A 30 5.09 -16.14 5.05
N TYR A 31 5.15 -15.28 6.06
CA TYR A 31 4.55 -15.52 7.38
C TYR A 31 3.75 -14.28 7.79
N ALA A 32 2.45 -14.45 7.96
CA ALA A 32 1.55 -13.41 8.46
C ALA A 32 1.52 -13.43 9.99
N ALA A 33 2.11 -12.42 10.62
CA ALA A 33 2.02 -12.20 12.06
C ALA A 33 0.80 -11.34 12.47
N SER A 34 0.17 -10.66 11.51
CA SER A 34 -1.09 -9.94 11.67
C SER A 34 -1.93 -10.07 10.40
N TYR A 35 -3.26 -10.08 10.50
CA TYR A 35 -4.15 -10.20 9.33
C TYR A 35 -4.46 -8.85 8.65
N SER A 36 -4.12 -7.73 9.30
CA SER A 36 -4.30 -6.39 8.72
C SER A 36 -3.07 -5.87 8.00
N GLY A 37 -1.90 -6.48 8.22
CA GLY A 37 -0.62 -5.99 7.76
C GLY A 37 0.02 -4.94 8.67
N LEU A 38 -0.47 -4.79 9.92
CA LEU A 38 0.25 -4.02 10.94
C LEU A 38 1.53 -4.78 11.34
N ASP A 39 2.59 -4.03 11.61
CA ASP A 39 3.89 -4.59 11.98
C ASP A 39 3.75 -5.49 13.21
N ALA A 40 4.31 -6.68 13.11
CA ALA A 40 4.35 -7.65 14.20
C ALA A 40 5.59 -8.55 14.02
N PRO A 41 6.22 -8.99 15.13
CA PRO A 41 7.44 -9.79 15.06
C PRO A 41 7.32 -11.01 14.16
N GLY A 42 8.30 -11.17 13.27
CA GLY A 42 8.36 -12.29 12.34
C GLY A 42 7.54 -12.13 11.06
N MET A 43 6.73 -11.06 10.91
CA MET A 43 6.01 -10.77 9.66
C MET A 43 6.98 -10.74 8.47
N SER A 44 6.69 -11.52 7.42
CA SER A 44 7.49 -11.53 6.19
C SER A 44 6.67 -11.88 4.96
N THR A 45 7.16 -11.47 3.80
CA THR A 45 6.69 -11.93 2.48
C THR A 45 7.74 -11.57 1.41
N SER A 46 7.51 -11.99 0.17
CA SER A 46 8.30 -11.59 -1.00
C SER A 46 7.40 -11.04 -2.11
N ALA A 47 8.00 -10.33 -3.07
CA ALA A 47 7.25 -9.82 -4.23
C ALA A 47 6.63 -10.95 -5.06
N ARG A 48 7.33 -12.10 -5.13
CA ARG A 48 6.85 -13.32 -5.77
C ARG A 48 5.60 -13.86 -5.06
N ASP A 49 5.63 -13.96 -3.74
CA ASP A 49 4.52 -14.49 -2.95
C ASP A 49 3.28 -13.58 -3.01
N MET A 50 3.47 -12.26 -2.95
CA MET A 50 2.39 -11.32 -3.22
C MET A 50 1.82 -11.49 -4.64
N ALA A 51 2.66 -11.73 -5.65
CA ALA A 51 2.17 -12.02 -7.00
C ALA A 51 1.35 -13.32 -7.05
N ILE A 52 1.72 -14.35 -6.29
CA ILE A 52 0.93 -15.59 -6.15
C ILE A 52 -0.45 -15.28 -5.57
N PHE A 53 -0.51 -14.53 -4.46
CA PHE A 53 -1.77 -14.21 -3.79
C PHE A 53 -2.71 -13.43 -4.69
N TYR A 54 -2.21 -12.41 -5.37
CA TYR A 54 -3.02 -11.63 -6.27
C TYR A 54 -3.39 -12.40 -7.54
N HIS A 55 -2.50 -13.23 -8.07
CA HIS A 55 -2.83 -14.12 -9.19
C HIS A 55 -3.97 -15.09 -8.83
N TYR A 56 -3.94 -15.66 -7.62
CA TYR A 56 -5.03 -16.49 -7.09
C TYR A 56 -6.31 -15.69 -6.87
N ALA A 57 -6.23 -14.55 -6.18
CA ALA A 57 -7.39 -13.74 -5.81
C ALA A 57 -8.13 -13.19 -7.04
N TRP A 58 -7.41 -12.76 -8.08
CA TRP A 58 -8.01 -12.22 -9.30
C TRP A 58 -8.74 -13.24 -10.19
N LYS A 59 -8.61 -14.55 -9.90
CA LYS A 59 -9.46 -15.60 -10.49
C LYS A 59 -10.84 -15.65 -9.84
N ASN A 60 -10.99 -15.10 -8.64
CA ASN A 60 -12.29 -14.95 -7.97
C ASN A 60 -13.00 -13.69 -8.50
N PRO A 61 -14.17 -13.81 -9.16
CA PRO A 61 -14.87 -12.65 -9.72
C PRO A 61 -15.32 -11.65 -8.65
N THR A 62 -15.66 -12.11 -7.43
CA THR A 62 -16.02 -11.23 -6.31
C THR A 62 -14.85 -10.36 -5.89
N PHE A 63 -13.65 -10.94 -5.77
CA PHE A 63 -12.44 -10.16 -5.47
C PHE A 63 -12.15 -9.15 -6.58
N ALA A 64 -12.20 -9.59 -7.85
CA ALA A 64 -11.96 -8.72 -9.00
C ALA A 64 -12.92 -7.53 -9.04
N GLN A 65 -14.20 -7.75 -8.72
CA GLN A 65 -15.20 -6.69 -8.61
C GLN A 65 -14.88 -5.73 -7.46
N ILE A 66 -14.57 -6.25 -6.27
CA ILE A 66 -14.28 -5.42 -5.08
C ILE A 66 -13.08 -4.50 -5.34
N VAL A 67 -11.95 -5.05 -5.83
CA VAL A 67 -10.73 -4.24 -6.01
C VAL A 67 -10.83 -3.22 -7.15
N GLY A 68 -11.71 -3.47 -8.12
CA GLY A 68 -11.99 -2.59 -9.25
C GLY A 68 -13.19 -1.65 -9.02
N THR A 69 -13.71 -1.55 -7.80
CA THR A 69 -14.78 -0.61 -7.47
C THR A 69 -14.18 0.75 -7.12
N ASP A 70 -14.64 1.82 -7.77
CA ASP A 70 -14.17 3.19 -7.52
C ASP A 70 -14.72 3.76 -6.20
N GLU A 71 -16.00 3.54 -5.93
CA GLU A 71 -16.69 4.02 -4.74
C GLU A 71 -17.72 2.99 -4.28
N TYR A 72 -17.84 2.80 -2.97
CA TYR A 72 -18.86 1.97 -2.34
C TYR A 72 -19.66 2.75 -1.31
N LYS A 73 -20.99 2.62 -1.34
CA LYS A 73 -21.88 3.21 -0.33
C LYS A 73 -21.86 2.36 0.93
N PHE A 74 -21.05 2.75 1.91
CA PHE A 74 -20.91 2.01 3.15
C PHE A 74 -22.18 2.17 4.02
N PRO A 75 -22.72 1.08 4.57
CA PRO A 75 -23.94 1.16 5.38
C PRO A 75 -23.68 1.89 6.69
N GLY A 76 -24.69 2.64 7.15
CA GLY A 76 -24.74 3.20 8.48
C GLY A 76 -25.04 2.14 9.55
N TYR A 77 -25.02 2.56 10.81
CA TYR A 77 -25.39 1.69 11.94
C TYR A 77 -26.08 2.52 13.03
N GLN A 78 -27.28 2.08 13.44
CA GLN A 78 -28.15 2.81 14.36
C GLN A 78 -28.37 4.25 13.87
N ASP A 79 -28.08 5.24 14.71
CA ASP A 79 -28.25 6.65 14.39
C ASP A 79 -27.13 7.22 13.50
N ASN A 80 -26.11 6.42 13.17
CA ASN A 80 -25.02 6.84 12.30
C ASN A 80 -25.40 6.59 10.83
N PRO A 81 -25.51 7.63 9.98
CA PRO A 81 -25.81 7.45 8.57
C PRO A 81 -24.64 6.77 7.84
N GLY A 82 -24.96 6.11 6.72
CA GLY A 82 -23.94 5.59 5.81
C GLY A 82 -23.19 6.70 5.08
N TRP A 83 -22.03 6.38 4.51
CA TRP A 83 -21.21 7.32 3.74
C TRP A 83 -20.53 6.63 2.57
N PRO A 84 -20.20 7.36 1.49
CA PRO A 84 -19.41 6.80 0.40
C PRO A 84 -17.95 6.58 0.83
N ILE A 85 -17.38 5.45 0.43
CA ILE A 85 -15.95 5.15 0.58
C ILE A 85 -15.35 5.04 -0.82
N GLY A 86 -14.42 5.93 -1.13
CA GLY A 86 -13.64 5.89 -2.36
C GLY A 86 -12.48 4.89 -2.28
N ASN A 87 -12.03 4.42 -3.43
CA ASN A 87 -10.86 3.56 -3.55
C ASN A 87 -9.59 4.41 -3.56
N ASP A 88 -8.67 4.15 -2.62
CA ASP A 88 -7.40 4.87 -2.52
C ASP A 88 -6.35 4.43 -3.56
N ASN A 89 -6.68 3.46 -4.42
CA ASN A 89 -5.75 2.95 -5.41
C ASN A 89 -5.56 3.95 -6.56
N GLY A 90 -4.48 4.72 -6.49
CA GLY A 90 -4.15 5.72 -7.51
C GLY A 90 -4.02 5.16 -8.93
N LEU A 91 -3.67 3.89 -9.13
CA LEU A 91 -3.63 3.31 -10.47
C LEU A 91 -5.05 3.14 -11.04
N LEU A 92 -5.99 2.66 -10.24
CA LEU A 92 -7.41 2.56 -10.65
C LEU A 92 -7.98 3.95 -10.97
N MET A 93 -7.70 4.94 -10.12
CA MET A 93 -8.27 6.29 -10.26
C MET A 93 -7.73 7.09 -11.44
N ASN A 94 -6.48 6.83 -11.87
CA ASN A 94 -5.77 7.71 -12.81
C ASN A 94 -5.43 7.03 -14.15
N ASP A 95 -5.74 5.75 -14.32
CA ASP A 95 -5.49 5.01 -15.55
C ASP A 95 -6.77 4.31 -16.01
N PRO A 96 -7.30 4.60 -17.22
CA PRO A 96 -8.53 3.98 -17.71
C PRO A 96 -8.41 2.46 -17.90
N ASP A 97 -7.20 1.93 -18.01
CA ASP A 97 -6.93 0.49 -18.09
C ASP A 97 -6.65 -0.13 -16.71
N GLY A 98 -6.57 0.68 -15.65
CA GLY A 98 -6.40 0.23 -14.27
C GLY A 98 -7.56 -0.64 -13.80
N ILE A 99 -7.26 -1.77 -13.15
CA ILE A 99 -8.28 -2.72 -12.66
C ILE A 99 -8.15 -3.02 -11.16
N GLY A 100 -7.60 -2.07 -10.41
CA GLY A 100 -7.47 -2.15 -8.97
C GLY A 100 -6.16 -2.75 -8.47
N GLY A 101 -6.18 -3.16 -7.21
CA GLY A 101 -5.03 -3.64 -6.45
C GLY A 101 -5.12 -3.18 -5.00
N LYS A 102 -3.97 -2.94 -4.35
CA LYS A 102 -3.93 -2.47 -2.96
C LYS A 102 -2.67 -1.66 -2.65
N THR A 103 -2.87 -0.61 -1.86
CA THR A 103 -1.83 0.22 -1.24
C THR A 103 -1.42 -0.33 0.13
N GLY A 104 -0.18 -0.08 0.57
CA GLY A 104 0.26 -0.39 1.93
C GLY A 104 1.35 0.56 2.40
N PHE A 105 1.39 0.79 3.71
CA PHE A 105 2.46 1.53 4.37
C PHE A 105 2.54 1.14 5.85
N THR A 106 3.74 0.86 6.34
CA THR A 106 4.11 0.83 7.75
C THR A 106 5.52 1.37 7.92
N SER A 107 5.97 1.55 9.16
CA SER A 107 7.34 2.01 9.42
C SER A 107 8.37 0.97 9.01
N ASP A 108 8.07 -0.32 9.18
CA ASP A 108 9.00 -1.39 8.85
C ASP A 108 8.96 -1.76 7.35
N ALA A 109 7.80 -1.65 6.70
CA ALA A 109 7.62 -2.06 5.31
C ALA A 109 7.85 -0.95 4.27
N ASN A 110 7.97 0.31 4.71
CA ASN A 110 7.84 1.50 3.86
C ASN A 110 6.59 1.42 2.98
N HIS A 111 6.58 2.04 1.81
CA HIS A 111 5.46 1.91 0.89
C HIS A 111 5.49 0.56 0.17
N THR A 112 4.32 -0.08 0.11
CA THR A 112 4.07 -1.27 -0.70
C THR A 112 2.86 -1.03 -1.61
N PHE A 113 2.86 -1.71 -2.76
CA PHE A 113 1.78 -1.57 -3.72
C PHE A 113 1.65 -2.83 -4.59
N VAL A 114 0.41 -3.26 -4.79
CA VAL A 114 0.06 -4.17 -5.89
C VAL A 114 -0.96 -3.47 -6.76
N GLY A 115 -0.77 -3.51 -8.07
CA GLY A 115 -1.75 -2.98 -9.03
C GLY A 115 -1.70 -3.73 -10.34
N ALA A 116 -2.80 -3.68 -11.08
CA ALA A 116 -2.88 -4.32 -12.39
C ALA A 116 -3.60 -3.43 -13.42
N LYS A 117 -3.25 -3.64 -14.69
CA LYS A 117 -3.90 -3.05 -15.85
C LYS A 117 -4.39 -4.13 -16.82
N LYS A 118 -5.44 -3.80 -17.59
CA LYS A 118 -5.75 -4.49 -18.84
C LYS A 118 -4.83 -3.95 -19.94
N VAL A 119 -4.18 -4.85 -20.68
CA VAL A 119 -3.29 -4.50 -21.78
C VAL A 119 -3.69 -5.38 -22.97
N GLY A 120 -4.55 -4.83 -23.84
CA GLY A 120 -5.24 -5.62 -24.85
C GLY A 120 -6.01 -6.77 -24.21
N ASN A 121 -5.71 -8.00 -24.61
CA ASN A 121 -6.34 -9.21 -24.04
C ASN A 121 -5.62 -9.77 -22.81
N ARG A 122 -4.56 -9.10 -22.33
CA ARG A 122 -3.76 -9.53 -21.18
C ARG A 122 -4.12 -8.74 -19.94
N ARG A 123 -3.89 -9.36 -18.78
CA ARG A 123 -3.80 -8.69 -17.49
C ARG A 123 -2.34 -8.65 -17.09
N ILE A 124 -1.81 -7.48 -16.80
CA ILE A 124 -0.43 -7.32 -16.31
C ILE A 124 -0.51 -6.67 -14.94
N ALA A 125 0.14 -7.29 -13.96
CA ALA A 125 0.19 -6.82 -12.58
C ALA A 125 1.65 -6.53 -12.18
N ALA A 126 1.83 -5.54 -11.31
CA ALA A 126 3.10 -5.21 -10.69
C ALA A 126 2.97 -5.28 -9.16
N VAL A 127 4.00 -5.80 -8.52
CA VAL A 127 4.17 -5.83 -7.07
C VAL A 127 5.40 -5.00 -6.73
N ILE A 128 5.22 -4.02 -5.85
CA ILE A 128 6.27 -3.13 -5.34
C ILE A 128 6.29 -3.30 -3.82
N LEU A 129 7.45 -3.65 -3.27
CA LEU A 129 7.71 -3.72 -1.84
C LEU A 129 8.84 -2.76 -1.50
N ASP A 130 8.86 -2.25 -0.27
CA ASP A 130 9.94 -1.41 0.28
C ASP A 130 10.38 -0.27 -0.66
N THR A 131 9.42 0.58 -1.06
CA THR A 131 9.71 1.76 -1.87
C THR A 131 9.48 3.06 -1.10
N THR A 132 10.09 4.14 -1.61
CA THR A 132 9.82 5.51 -1.17
C THR A 132 9.15 6.30 -2.29
N VAL A 133 8.83 7.57 -2.05
CA VAL A 133 8.12 8.43 -3.02
C VAL A 133 9.05 9.31 -3.87
N ASP A 134 10.36 9.16 -3.71
CA ASP A 134 11.39 9.94 -4.41
C ASP A 134 11.31 9.80 -5.95
N LYS A 135 10.92 8.61 -6.43
CA LYS A 135 10.76 8.27 -7.85
C LYS A 135 9.29 8.24 -8.29
N GLY A 136 8.44 8.99 -7.60
CA GLY A 136 6.99 9.01 -7.80
C GLY A 136 6.27 8.14 -6.78
N ARG A 137 4.94 8.30 -6.69
CA ARG A 137 4.12 7.49 -5.78
C ARG A 137 4.19 6.01 -6.18
N PRO A 138 4.02 5.06 -5.24
CA PRO A 138 4.11 3.63 -5.52
C PRO A 138 3.23 3.17 -6.69
N TRP A 139 2.04 3.75 -6.84
CA TRP A 139 1.15 3.44 -7.96
C TRP A 139 1.71 3.90 -9.32
N GLN A 140 2.44 5.02 -9.37
CA GLN A 140 3.11 5.52 -10.58
C GLN A 140 4.31 4.64 -10.94
N GLN A 141 5.06 4.19 -9.93
CA GLN A 141 6.17 3.25 -10.13
C GLN A 141 5.66 1.92 -10.69
N ALA A 142 4.55 1.40 -10.15
CA ALA A 142 3.90 0.20 -10.65
C ALA A 142 3.34 0.38 -12.07
N GLN A 143 2.69 1.52 -12.35
CA GLN A 143 2.21 1.88 -13.69
C GLN A 143 3.35 1.87 -14.71
N LYS A 144 4.46 2.54 -14.38
CA LYS A 144 5.65 2.58 -15.24
C LYS A 144 6.20 1.18 -15.50
N LEU A 145 6.30 0.33 -14.48
CA LEU A 145 6.78 -1.05 -14.65
C LEU A 145 5.88 -1.85 -15.61
N ILE A 146 4.56 -1.70 -15.50
CA ILE A 146 3.61 -2.34 -16.40
C ILE A 146 3.76 -1.81 -17.83
N ASP A 147 3.83 -0.49 -17.99
CA ASP A 147 3.86 0.16 -19.30
C ASP A 147 5.15 -0.13 -20.06
N ASP A 148 6.29 -0.08 -19.39
CA ASP A 148 7.59 -0.42 -19.97
C ASP A 148 7.66 -1.89 -20.45
N ASN A 149 6.87 -2.78 -19.84
CA ASN A 149 6.88 -4.22 -20.12
C ASN A 149 5.65 -4.73 -20.87
N ARG A 150 4.77 -3.84 -21.34
CA ARG A 150 3.47 -4.21 -21.95
C ARG A 150 3.57 -5.13 -23.18
N ASN A 151 4.69 -5.04 -23.90
CA ASN A 151 4.98 -5.83 -25.10
C ASN A 151 5.90 -7.04 -24.83
N VAL A 152 6.36 -7.23 -23.60
CA VAL A 152 7.24 -8.37 -23.26
C VAL A 152 6.40 -9.66 -23.23
N THR A 153 6.86 -10.65 -24.00
CA THR A 153 6.24 -11.98 -24.11
C THR A 153 7.12 -13.09 -23.53
N ALA A 154 8.43 -12.86 -23.44
CA ALA A 154 9.34 -13.75 -22.75
C ALA A 154 9.02 -13.81 -21.24
N ASN A 155 9.14 -14.98 -20.64
CA ASN A 155 9.04 -15.16 -19.19
C ASN A 155 10.39 -15.65 -18.64
N VAL A 156 10.69 -15.24 -17.41
CA VAL A 156 11.88 -15.68 -16.65
C VAL A 156 11.53 -16.72 -15.57
N GLY A 157 10.26 -17.12 -15.53
CA GLY A 157 9.69 -18.02 -14.53
C GLY A 157 8.16 -18.01 -14.58
N MET A 158 7.55 -18.91 -13.81
CA MET A 158 6.11 -19.01 -13.68
C MET A 158 5.71 -19.01 -12.20
N LEU A 159 4.57 -18.40 -11.90
CA LEU A 159 3.95 -18.52 -10.58
C LEU A 159 3.40 -19.94 -10.40
N PRO A 160 3.57 -20.57 -9.22
CA PRO A 160 2.99 -21.86 -8.93
C PRO A 160 1.47 -21.84 -9.09
N GLN A 161 0.91 -22.95 -9.55
CA GLN A 161 -0.54 -23.14 -9.60
C GLN A 161 -1.00 -23.91 -8.36
N PRO A 162 -2.14 -23.54 -7.74
CA PRO A 162 -2.71 -24.29 -6.63
C PRO A 162 -2.90 -25.76 -7.01
N GLY A 163 -2.35 -26.68 -6.21
CA GLY A 163 -2.40 -28.13 -6.46
C GLY A 163 -1.20 -28.75 -7.22
N ALA A 164 -0.27 -27.95 -7.74
CA ALA A 164 0.96 -28.47 -8.37
C ALA A 164 2.08 -28.82 -7.35
N ALA A 165 1.88 -28.48 -6.08
CA ALA A 165 2.87 -28.62 -5.00
C ALA A 165 3.20 -30.07 -4.60
N GLY A 166 2.54 -31.08 -5.21
CA GLY A 166 2.88 -32.49 -5.00
C GLY A 166 4.09 -32.99 -5.80
N ALA A 167 4.62 -32.23 -6.77
CA ALA A 167 5.60 -32.74 -7.73
C ALA A 167 7.01 -32.12 -7.67
N GLN A 168 7.25 -31.12 -6.83
CA GLN A 168 8.56 -30.44 -6.77
C GLN A 168 9.03 -30.16 -5.34
N ALA A 169 9.04 -31.20 -4.51
CA ALA A 169 9.77 -31.21 -3.24
C ALA A 169 10.99 -32.14 -3.37
N SER A 170 11.93 -31.79 -4.24
CA SER A 170 13.26 -32.42 -4.29
C SER A 170 14.14 -31.66 -5.27
N GLN A 171 14.65 -30.51 -4.81
CA GLN A 171 15.97 -29.96 -5.13
C GLN A 171 16.08 -28.55 -4.53
N HIS A 172 16.38 -28.49 -3.24
CA HIS A 172 17.00 -27.32 -2.64
C HIS A 172 18.46 -27.68 -2.34
N PRO A 173 19.46 -26.93 -2.85
CA PRO A 173 20.82 -27.02 -2.34
C PRO A 173 20.83 -26.46 -0.91
N SER A 174 21.50 -27.18 -0.01
CA SER A 174 21.73 -26.78 1.39
C SER A 174 22.20 -25.33 1.48
N ALA A 175 21.51 -24.54 2.29
CA ALA A 175 21.93 -23.19 2.65
C ALA A 175 23.29 -23.25 3.35
N SER A 176 24.31 -22.68 2.72
CA SER A 176 25.60 -22.41 3.37
C SER A 176 25.41 -21.40 4.51
N ALA A 177 26.13 -21.66 5.60
CA ALA A 177 26.03 -21.01 6.89
C ALA A 177 25.99 -19.46 6.86
N THR A 178 25.09 -18.90 7.66
CA THR A 178 25.07 -17.49 8.08
C THR A 178 26.38 -17.14 8.82
N PRO A 179 27.07 -16.03 8.51
CA PRO A 179 28.17 -15.58 9.35
C PRO A 179 27.63 -15.04 10.68
N SER A 180 28.28 -15.43 11.78
CA SER A 180 27.95 -15.02 13.16
C SER A 180 27.93 -13.49 13.34
N PRO A 181 27.12 -12.94 14.27
CA PRO A 181 27.12 -11.52 14.56
C PRO A 181 28.47 -11.07 15.13
N ARG A 182 28.97 -9.92 14.68
CA ARG A 182 30.15 -9.27 15.28
C ARG A 182 29.82 -8.73 16.69
N PRO A 183 30.77 -8.76 17.64
CA PRO A 183 30.55 -8.23 18.98
C PRO A 183 30.28 -6.73 18.96
N ILE A 184 29.33 -6.31 19.79
CA ILE A 184 28.97 -4.90 20.02
C ILE A 184 30.10 -4.26 20.82
N GLN A 185 30.73 -3.20 20.29
CA GLN A 185 31.64 -2.37 21.09
C GLN A 185 30.81 -1.45 22.00
N GLU A 186 31.02 -1.58 23.32
CA GLU A 186 30.53 -0.62 24.31
C GLU A 186 31.07 0.78 24.01
N VAL A 187 30.17 1.74 23.77
CA VAL A 187 30.53 3.15 23.69
C VAL A 187 30.43 3.73 25.10
N HIS A 188 31.59 4.06 25.67
CA HIS A 188 31.70 4.82 26.92
C HIS A 188 30.93 6.14 26.83
N ALA A 189 30.12 6.41 27.86
CA ALA A 189 29.45 7.68 28.04
C ALA A 189 30.48 8.82 28.21
N SER A 190 30.51 9.74 27.27
CA SER A 190 31.18 11.03 27.37
C SER A 190 30.11 12.10 27.57
N SER A 191 30.11 12.70 28.75
CA SER A 191 29.31 13.85 29.14
C SER A 191 29.64 15.07 28.26
N GLY A 192 28.66 15.54 27.50
CA GLY A 192 28.73 16.74 26.67
C GLY A 192 27.44 17.57 26.76
N ASP A 193 27.59 18.79 27.27
CA ASP A 193 26.61 19.83 27.54
C ASP A 193 25.46 20.02 26.52
N GLY A 194 24.23 19.88 27.00
CA GLY A 194 23.25 20.97 27.19
C GLY A 194 22.82 21.93 26.07
N THR A 195 23.36 21.90 24.84
CA THR A 195 23.21 23.06 23.93
C THR A 195 22.50 22.81 22.59
N TYR A 196 21.99 21.60 22.33
CA TYR A 196 21.28 21.29 21.06
C TYR A 196 19.74 21.42 21.14
N ALA A 197 19.16 21.42 22.34
CA ALA A 197 17.71 21.47 22.53
C ALA A 197 17.10 22.89 22.36
N SER A 198 17.89 23.97 22.45
CA SER A 198 17.35 25.35 22.35
C SER A 198 17.24 25.88 20.92
N GLN A 199 18.01 25.34 19.96
CA GLN A 199 17.94 25.76 18.55
C GLN A 199 16.79 25.09 17.78
N PHE A 200 16.33 23.92 18.21
CA PHE A 200 15.25 23.20 17.54
C PHE A 200 13.84 23.70 17.88
N MET A 201 13.65 24.42 19.00
CA MET A 201 12.35 25.00 19.37
C MET A 201 12.11 26.40 18.78
N LYS A 202 13.14 27.09 18.25
CA LYS A 202 13.00 28.45 17.73
C LYS A 202 12.53 28.53 16.27
N ASN A 203 12.68 27.45 15.50
CA ASN A 203 12.32 27.41 14.07
C ASN A 203 10.95 26.78 13.75
N ARG A 204 10.21 26.29 14.76
CA ARG A 204 8.89 25.66 14.53
C ARG A 204 7.71 26.63 14.66
N SER A 205 7.89 27.81 15.26
CA SER A 205 6.83 28.83 15.39
C SER A 205 6.74 29.78 14.18
N THR A 206 7.82 29.98 13.43
CA THR A 206 7.81 30.92 12.29
C THR A 206 7.22 30.30 11.01
N GLY A 207 7.42 29.00 10.77
CA GLY A 207 6.93 28.31 9.56
C GLY A 207 5.41 28.07 9.53
N ALA A 208 4.80 27.80 10.70
CA ALA A 208 3.36 27.55 10.79
C ALA A 208 2.51 28.82 10.58
N VAL A 209 3.04 30.00 10.96
CA VAL A 209 2.33 31.29 10.80
C VAL A 209 2.22 31.69 9.33
N TYR A 210 3.23 31.43 8.50
CA TYR A 210 3.18 31.78 7.07
C TYR A 210 2.24 30.88 6.25
N ILE A 211 2.09 29.60 6.61
CA ILE A 211 1.20 28.67 5.90
C ILE A 211 -0.28 28.98 6.18
N VAL A 212 -0.62 29.39 7.42
CA VAL A 212 -1.98 29.79 7.79
C VAL A 212 -2.33 31.18 7.25
N ALA A 213 -1.40 32.13 7.24
CA ALA A 213 -1.64 33.46 6.67
C ALA A 213 -1.84 33.40 5.14
N GLY A 214 -1.07 32.56 4.43
CA GLY A 214 -1.19 32.41 2.97
C GLY A 214 -2.51 31.78 2.52
N SER A 215 -3.04 30.83 3.30
CA SER A 215 -4.33 30.17 2.99
C SER A 215 -5.53 31.09 3.25
N CYS A 216 -5.48 31.95 4.28
CA CYS A 216 -6.53 32.95 4.53
C CYS A 216 -6.57 34.05 3.45
N LEU A 217 -5.43 34.51 2.94
CA LEU A 217 -5.37 35.52 1.87
C LEU A 217 -5.85 34.97 0.53
N PHE A 218 -5.60 33.69 0.24
CA PHE A 218 -6.09 33.04 -0.98
C PHE A 218 -7.62 32.86 -0.95
N LEU A 219 -8.20 32.44 0.18
CA LEU A 219 -9.66 32.36 0.31
C LEU A 219 -10.35 33.74 0.22
N ALA A 220 -9.78 34.77 0.85
CA ALA A 220 -10.35 36.12 0.80
C ALA A 220 -10.36 36.70 -0.63
N SER A 221 -9.32 36.45 -1.42
CA SER A 221 -9.25 36.92 -2.82
C SER A 221 -10.23 36.18 -3.75
N VAL A 222 -10.44 34.88 -3.55
CA VAL A 222 -11.42 34.09 -4.31
C VAL A 222 -12.86 34.53 -3.98
N ILE A 223 -13.18 34.77 -2.71
CA ILE A 223 -14.50 35.27 -2.29
C ILE A 223 -14.73 36.70 -2.80
N GLY A 224 -13.72 37.57 -2.69
CA GLY A 224 -13.79 38.94 -3.21
C GLY A 224 -14.05 38.97 -4.72
N LEU A 225 -13.37 38.13 -5.50
CA LEU A 225 -13.56 38.03 -6.94
C LEU A 225 -14.96 37.49 -7.32
N ALA A 226 -15.48 36.52 -6.55
CA ALA A 226 -16.82 35.98 -6.74
C ALA A 226 -17.91 37.02 -6.44
N LEU A 227 -17.76 37.79 -5.35
CA LEU A 227 -18.70 38.85 -4.99
C LEU A 227 -18.65 40.02 -5.99
N TRP A 228 -17.46 40.42 -6.43
CA TRP A 228 -17.30 41.46 -7.46
C TRP A 228 -17.94 41.06 -8.80
N ARG A 229 -17.76 39.80 -9.23
CA ARG A 229 -18.42 39.28 -10.44
C ARG A 229 -19.94 39.25 -10.30
N ARG A 230 -20.46 38.95 -9.11
CA ARG A 230 -21.91 38.95 -8.84
C ARG A 230 -22.48 40.37 -8.88
N ASP A 231 -21.77 41.34 -8.32
CA ASP A 231 -22.22 42.73 -8.30
C ASP A 231 -22.15 43.40 -9.68
N ARG A 232 -21.15 43.07 -10.50
CA ARG A 232 -21.10 43.52 -11.89
C ARG A 232 -22.26 43.00 -12.75
N ARG A 233 -22.72 41.76 -12.52
CA ARG A 233 -23.88 41.21 -13.24
C ARG A 233 -25.19 41.91 -12.88
N LYS A 234 -25.31 42.43 -11.67
CA LYS A 234 -26.52 43.16 -11.22
C LYS A 234 -26.60 44.61 -11.71
N LYS A 235 -25.53 45.17 -12.28
CA LYS A 235 -25.51 46.53 -12.85
C LYS A 235 -25.72 46.56 -14.37
N THR A 236 -25.93 45.40 -14.98
CA THR A 236 -26.17 45.23 -16.43
C THR A 236 -27.58 44.75 -16.77
N ASP A 237 -28.45 44.65 -15.77
CA ASP A 237 -29.90 44.46 -15.90
C ASP A 237 -30.60 45.71 -15.35
#